data_AF-A0A2N2KSA0-F1
#
_entry.id   AF-A0A2N2KSA0-F1
#
_cell.length_a   1.000
_cell.length_b   1.000
_cell.length_c   1.000
_cell.angle_alpha   90.00
_cell.angle_beta   90.00
_cell.angle_gamma   90.00
#
_symmetry.space_group_name_H-M   'P 1'
#
loop_
_entity.id
_entity.type
_entity.pdbx_description
1 polymer ?
#
loop_
_entity_poly.entity_id
_entity_poly.type
_entity_poly.pdbx_seq_one_letter_code
_entity_poly.pdbx_strand_id
1 'polypeptide(L)'
;MTEKELILNFVNQYDRPFNAEVIAQLTNMSINAIESLLPELIQSQAIKQIEDSPPIYVRANRYQARIGYQHYKGWTFSLTDAHELLDILEQGRYKSIRDIAQDIGKSRQWVYIYLEALASIEVVDMRGFIYVVISRQNVPKIGRKVQKGILGQLRSLNRIGCYRLICLKA
;
A
#
# COMPACT_ATOMS: atom_id res chain seq x y z
N MET A 1 10.33 -9.78 26.24
CA MET A 1 9.12 -9.07 25.81
C MET A 1 8.80 -8.04 26.88
N THR A 2 8.74 -6.77 26.53
CA THR A 2 8.46 -5.68 27.47
C THR A 2 6.95 -5.52 27.70
N GLU A 3 6.57 -4.86 28.80
CA GLU A 3 5.17 -4.52 29.10
C GLU A 3 4.50 -3.75 27.94
N LYS A 4 5.23 -2.82 27.34
CA LYS A 4 4.78 -2.06 26.17
C LYS A 4 4.54 -2.94 24.94
N GLU A 5 5.45 -3.87 24.66
CA GLU A 5 5.28 -4.82 23.55
C GLU A 5 4.07 -5.72 23.74
N LEU A 6 3.79 -6.15 24.98
CA LEU A 6 2.60 -6.94 25.32
C LEU A 6 1.31 -6.16 25.02
N ILE A 7 1.22 -4.91 25.46
CA ILE A 7 0.03 -4.08 25.19
C ILE A 7 -0.09 -3.79 23.69
N LEU A 8 1.00 -3.52 22.97
CA LEU A 8 0.96 -3.32 21.52
C LEU A 8 0.50 -4.57 20.78
N ASN A 9 0.95 -5.76 21.20
CA ASN A 9 0.50 -7.03 20.64
C ASN A 9 -1.00 -7.23 20.88
N PHE A 10 -1.47 -6.94 22.10
CA PHE A 10 -2.90 -6.94 22.42
C PHE A 10 -3.69 -5.99 21.51
N VAL A 11 -3.28 -4.72 21.41
CA VAL A 11 -3.94 -3.70 20.58
C VAL A 11 -3.98 -4.09 19.10
N ASN A 12 -2.93 -4.76 18.61
CA ASN A 12 -2.87 -5.21 17.22
C ASN A 12 -3.81 -6.38 16.92
N GLN A 13 -4.04 -7.27 17.90
CA GLN A 13 -4.87 -8.47 17.73
C GLN A 13 -6.33 -8.26 18.16
N TYR A 14 -6.59 -7.32 19.07
CA TYR A 14 -7.91 -7.13 19.67
C TYR A 14 -8.73 -6.07 18.93
N ASP A 15 -9.64 -6.53 18.05
CA ASP A 15 -10.43 -5.67 17.16
C ASP A 15 -11.76 -5.17 17.76
N ARG A 16 -11.91 -5.11 19.10
CA ARG A 16 -13.10 -4.61 19.81
C ARG A 16 -12.75 -3.44 20.72
N PRO A 17 -13.72 -2.59 21.17
CA PRO A 17 -13.43 -1.61 22.21
C PRO A 17 -12.97 -2.31 23.51
N PHE A 18 -12.02 -1.68 24.22
CA PHE A 18 -11.43 -2.22 25.44
C PHE A 18 -11.17 -1.12 26.47
N ASN A 19 -11.02 -1.52 27.72
CA ASN A 19 -10.59 -0.68 28.84
C ASN A 19 -9.32 -1.29 29.48
N ALA A 20 -8.78 -0.65 30.52
CA ALA A 20 -7.59 -1.15 31.22
C ALA A 20 -7.80 -2.54 31.84
N GLU A 21 -9.01 -2.84 32.32
CA GLU A 21 -9.36 -4.14 32.91
C GLU A 21 -9.28 -5.29 31.89
N VAL A 22 -9.78 -5.09 30.67
CA VAL A 22 -9.70 -6.07 29.58
C VAL A 22 -8.25 -6.34 29.19
N ILE A 23 -7.42 -5.29 29.12
CA ILE A 23 -5.98 -5.45 28.85
C ILE A 23 -5.35 -6.28 29.97
N ALA A 24 -5.63 -5.95 31.23
CA ALA A 24 -5.09 -6.65 32.40
C ALA A 24 -5.45 -8.14 32.38
N GLN A 25 -6.72 -8.47 32.10
CA GLN A 25 -7.19 -9.86 32.03
C GLN A 25 -6.51 -10.68 30.93
N LEU A 26 -6.24 -10.08 29.77
CA LEU A 26 -5.73 -10.79 28.60
C LEU A 26 -4.19 -10.81 28.52
N THR A 27 -3.53 -9.86 29.16
CA THR A 27 -2.06 -9.77 29.21
C THR A 27 -1.46 -10.20 30.55
N ASN A 28 -2.32 -10.44 31.55
CA ASN A 28 -1.95 -10.71 32.95
C ASN A 28 -1.06 -9.61 33.57
N MET A 29 -1.22 -8.36 33.09
CA MET A 29 -0.50 -7.19 33.57
C MET A 29 -1.30 -6.47 34.66
N SER A 30 -0.60 -5.73 35.53
CA SER A 30 -1.27 -4.89 36.53
C SER A 30 -1.97 -3.70 35.86
N ILE A 31 -3.15 -3.33 36.37
CA ILE A 31 -3.93 -2.18 35.88
C ILE A 31 -3.08 -0.89 35.96
N ASN A 32 -2.36 -0.69 37.07
CA ASN A 32 -1.49 0.49 37.25
C ASN A 32 -0.40 0.62 36.18
N ALA A 33 0.20 -0.50 35.77
CA ALA A 33 1.22 -0.50 34.70
C ALA A 33 0.60 -0.21 33.33
N ILE A 34 -0.64 -0.65 33.10
CA ILE A 34 -1.37 -0.33 31.87
C ILE A 34 -1.73 1.15 31.84
N GLU A 35 -2.31 1.67 32.92
CA GLU A 35 -2.72 3.08 33.03
C GLU A 35 -1.56 4.06 32.86
N SER A 36 -0.35 3.71 33.32
CA SER A 36 0.84 4.54 33.11
C SER A 36 1.30 4.58 31.64
N LEU A 37 1.00 3.53 30.86
CA LEU A 37 1.38 3.41 29.44
C LEU A 37 0.30 3.92 28.47
N LEU A 38 -0.97 4.01 28.89
CA LEU A 38 -2.07 4.48 28.04
C LEU A 38 -1.83 5.88 27.45
N PRO A 39 -1.34 6.89 28.20
CA PRO A 39 -1.06 8.22 27.63
C PRO A 39 -0.04 8.18 26.48
N GLU A 40 1.01 7.36 26.62
CA GLU A 40 2.03 7.19 25.58
C GLU A 40 1.43 6.55 24.32
N LEU A 41 0.57 5.55 24.48
CA LEU A 41 -0.10 4.87 23.37
C LEU A 41 -1.10 5.76 22.62
N ILE A 42 -1.75 6.69 23.34
CA ILE A 42 -2.60 7.74 22.74
C ILE A 42 -1.73 8.74 21.98
N GLN A 43 -0.62 9.20 22.58
CA GLN A 43 0.32 10.13 21.95
C GLN A 43 0.94 9.54 20.68
N SER A 44 1.31 8.26 20.71
CA SER A 44 1.87 7.54 19.56
C SER A 44 0.83 7.14 18.52
N GLN A 45 -0.45 7.52 18.70
CA GLN A 45 -1.56 7.16 17.82
C GLN A 45 -1.73 5.64 17.63
N ALA A 46 -1.37 4.82 18.62
CA ALA A 46 -1.65 3.38 18.60
C ALA A 46 -3.12 3.11 18.95
N ILE A 47 -3.65 3.88 19.90
CA ILE A 47 -5.03 3.80 20.38
C ILE A 47 -5.70 5.17 20.39
N LYS A 48 -7.02 5.18 20.45
CA LYS A 48 -7.87 6.36 20.58
C LYS A 48 -8.87 6.13 21.70
N GLN A 49 -9.04 7.11 22.59
CA GLN A 49 -10.10 7.14 23.58
C GLN A 49 -11.41 7.59 22.91
N ILE A 50 -12.51 6.88 23.18
CA ILE A 50 -13.84 7.14 22.61
C ILE A 50 -14.90 7.49 23.67
N GLU A 51 -14.62 7.18 24.94
CA GLU A 51 -15.46 7.50 26.09
C GLU A 51 -14.55 7.86 27.26
N ASP A 52 -14.98 8.80 28.09
CA ASP A 52 -14.19 9.32 29.21
C ASP A 52 -14.52 8.64 30.54
N SER A 53 -15.76 8.17 30.72
CA SER A 53 -16.21 7.55 31.98
C SER A 53 -17.25 6.44 31.77
N PRO A 54 -16.87 5.15 31.95
CA PRO A 54 -15.51 4.67 32.16
C PRO A 54 -14.65 4.87 30.90
N PRO A 55 -13.33 5.01 31.02
CA PRO A 55 -12.46 5.18 29.86
C PRO A 55 -12.54 3.98 28.91
N ILE A 56 -12.92 4.22 27.66
CA ILE A 56 -12.96 3.19 26.61
C ILE A 56 -12.03 3.59 25.47
N TYR A 57 -11.22 2.63 25.04
CA TYR A 57 -10.24 2.78 23.99
C TYR A 57 -10.54 1.87 22.79
N VAL A 58 -10.07 2.28 21.63
CA VAL A 58 -10.05 1.50 20.38
C VAL A 58 -8.70 1.64 19.70
N ARG A 59 -8.30 0.67 18.87
CA ARG A 59 -7.14 0.84 17.98
C ARG A 59 -7.37 2.03 17.05
N ALA A 60 -6.42 2.98 16.99
CA ALA A 60 -6.58 4.20 16.19
C ALA A 60 -6.80 3.91 14.70
N ASN A 61 -6.11 2.89 14.18
CA ASN A 61 -6.22 2.46 12.78
C ASN A 61 -7.44 1.56 12.49
N ARG A 62 -8.39 1.38 13.42
CA ARG A 62 -9.57 0.51 13.24
C ARG A 62 -10.51 1.01 12.14
N TYR A 63 -10.66 2.32 12.01
CA TYR A 63 -11.50 2.97 11.00
C TYR A 63 -10.69 3.70 9.93
N GLN A 64 -9.36 3.53 9.92
CA GLN A 64 -8.59 3.99 8.78
C GLN A 64 -9.04 3.15 7.60
N ALA A 65 -9.90 3.74 6.76
CA ALA A 65 -10.37 3.12 5.54
C ALA A 65 -9.12 2.75 4.75
N ARG A 66 -8.70 1.49 4.85
CA ARG A 66 -7.81 0.89 3.87
C ARG A 66 -8.66 0.92 2.63
N ILE A 67 -8.43 1.92 1.78
CA ILE A 67 -9.17 2.05 0.54
C ILE A 67 -8.69 0.92 -0.38
N GLY A 68 -9.19 -0.29 -0.10
CA GLY A 68 -9.04 -1.47 -0.92
C GLY A 68 -9.97 -1.27 -2.09
N TYR A 69 -9.49 -0.60 -3.12
CA TYR A 69 -10.25 -0.41 -4.33
C TYR A 69 -10.54 -1.79 -4.95
N GLN A 70 -11.82 -2.15 -5.02
CA GLN A 70 -12.40 -3.49 -5.24
C GLN A 70 -12.01 -4.19 -6.57
N HIS A 71 -11.06 -3.66 -7.35
CA HIS A 71 -10.69 -4.20 -8.66
C HIS A 71 -9.75 -5.43 -8.59
N TYR A 72 -8.98 -5.57 -7.50
CA TYR A 72 -8.22 -6.79 -7.15
C TYR A 72 -8.68 -7.20 -5.74
N LYS A 73 -9.33 -8.36 -5.60
CA LYS A 73 -9.96 -8.88 -4.36
C LYS A 73 -9.11 -8.62 -3.09
N GLY A 74 -9.34 -7.49 -2.41
CA GLY A 74 -8.63 -7.14 -1.16
C GLY A 74 -7.19 -6.63 -1.31
N TRP A 75 -6.73 -6.25 -2.51
CA TRP A 75 -5.39 -5.69 -2.67
C TRP A 75 -5.30 -4.25 -2.14
N THR A 76 -4.26 -3.97 -1.37
CA THR A 76 -3.95 -2.63 -0.85
C THR A 76 -2.66 -2.12 -1.46
N PHE A 77 -2.70 -0.91 -2.02
CA PHE A 77 -1.51 -0.27 -2.58
C PHE A 77 -0.75 0.50 -1.49
N SER A 78 0.54 0.23 -1.38
CA SER A 78 1.50 0.95 -0.55
C SER A 78 2.08 2.10 -1.38
N LEU A 79 2.03 3.33 -0.84
CA LEU A 79 2.67 4.48 -1.49
C LEU A 79 4.21 4.32 -1.51
N THR A 80 4.79 3.77 -0.43
CA THR A 80 6.21 3.49 -0.35
C THR A 80 6.63 2.53 -1.46
N ASP A 81 5.91 1.41 -1.62
CA ASP A 81 6.28 0.42 -2.63
C ASP A 81 6.03 0.95 -4.05
N ALA A 82 5.04 1.83 -4.23
CA ALA A 82 4.82 2.51 -5.50
C ALA A 82 6.03 3.39 -5.85
N HIS A 83 6.56 4.16 -4.90
CA HIS A 83 7.75 4.98 -5.12
C HIS A 83 9.00 4.14 -5.40
N GLU A 84 9.21 3.05 -4.65
CA GLU A 84 10.32 2.11 -4.88
C GLU A 84 10.29 1.54 -6.31
N LEU A 85 9.11 1.13 -6.78
CA LEU A 85 8.94 0.66 -8.16
C LEU A 85 9.30 1.74 -9.19
N LEU A 86 8.88 2.99 -8.95
CA LEU A 86 9.19 4.10 -9.87
C LEU A 86 10.68 4.42 -9.90
N ASP A 87 11.36 4.38 -8.75
CA ASP A 87 12.80 4.61 -8.66
C ASP A 87 13.56 3.57 -9.50
N ILE A 88 13.19 2.30 -9.41
CA ILE A 88 13.76 1.24 -10.23
C ILE A 88 13.50 1.50 -11.72
N LEU A 89 12.24 1.80 -12.10
CA LEU A 89 11.89 2.06 -13.49
C LEU A 89 12.67 3.24 -14.10
N GLU A 90 13.01 4.26 -13.31
CA GLU A 90 13.81 5.40 -13.75
C GLU A 90 15.31 5.06 -13.88
N GLN A 91 15.82 4.14 -13.06
CA GLN A 91 17.23 3.70 -13.12
C GLN A 91 17.51 2.70 -14.24
N GLY A 92 16.51 1.89 -14.60
CA GLY A 92 16.66 0.82 -15.58
C GLY A 92 15.92 1.04 -16.89
N ARG A 93 16.04 0.07 -17.81
CA ARG A 93 15.31 0.03 -19.09
C ARG A 93 14.53 -1.27 -19.21
N TYR A 94 13.41 -1.35 -18.49
CA TYR A 94 12.64 -2.57 -18.36
C TYR A 94 11.65 -2.78 -19.51
N LYS A 95 11.78 -3.91 -20.21
CA LYS A 95 10.85 -4.33 -21.27
C LYS A 95 9.82 -5.35 -20.81
N SER A 96 10.13 -6.04 -19.71
CA SER A 96 9.33 -7.15 -19.21
C SER A 96 9.07 -7.02 -17.71
N ILE A 97 7.90 -7.51 -17.29
CA ILE A 97 7.50 -7.63 -15.88
C ILE A 97 8.43 -8.58 -15.11
N ARG A 98 9.01 -9.56 -15.81
CA ARG A 98 9.90 -10.55 -15.21
C ARG A 98 11.20 -9.90 -14.72
N ASP A 99 11.78 -9.02 -15.54
CA ASP A 99 13.03 -8.34 -15.20
C ASP A 99 12.82 -7.37 -14.04
N ILE A 100 11.71 -6.61 -14.06
CA ILE A 100 11.34 -5.72 -12.94
C ILE A 100 11.18 -6.52 -11.65
N ALA A 101 10.45 -7.64 -11.70
CA ALA A 101 10.20 -8.48 -10.53
C ALA A 101 11.50 -9.04 -9.92
N GLN A 102 12.47 -9.37 -10.76
CA GLN A 102 13.78 -9.83 -10.32
C GLN A 102 14.56 -8.72 -9.61
N ASP A 103 14.56 -7.51 -10.16
CA ASP A 103 15.34 -6.40 -9.62
C ASP A 103 14.73 -5.80 -8.34
N ILE A 104 13.40 -5.71 -8.25
CA ILE A 104 12.70 -5.22 -7.05
C ILE A 104 12.51 -6.31 -5.97
N GLY A 105 12.80 -7.58 -6.28
CA GLY A 105 12.61 -8.69 -5.34
C GLY A 105 11.15 -8.95 -4.96
N LYS A 106 10.19 -8.63 -5.84
CA LYS A 106 8.74 -8.88 -5.63
C LYS A 106 8.21 -9.89 -6.64
N SER A 107 6.98 -10.38 -6.43
CA SER A 107 6.38 -11.33 -7.36
C SER A 107 5.97 -10.67 -8.68
N ARG A 108 5.94 -11.44 -9.78
CA ARG A 108 5.48 -10.94 -11.09
C ARG A 108 4.04 -10.41 -11.04
N GLN A 109 3.19 -11.06 -10.26
CA GLN A 109 1.81 -10.63 -10.05
C GLN A 109 1.75 -9.29 -9.33
N TRP A 110 2.58 -9.09 -8.30
CA TRP A 110 2.70 -7.82 -7.60
C TRP A 110 3.09 -6.69 -8.58
N VAL A 111 4.13 -6.92 -9.40
CA VAL A 111 4.59 -5.94 -10.40
C VAL A 111 3.50 -5.64 -11.43
N TYR A 112 2.82 -6.67 -11.94
CA TYR A 112 1.73 -6.49 -12.90
C TYR A 112 0.61 -5.62 -12.33
N ILE A 113 0.16 -5.89 -11.10
CA ILE A 113 -0.91 -5.15 -10.43
C ILE A 113 -0.50 -3.68 -10.19
N TYR A 114 0.72 -3.44 -9.71
CA TYR A 114 1.22 -2.09 -9.48
C TYR A 114 1.37 -1.30 -10.79
N LEU A 115 1.94 -1.92 -11.82
CA LEU A 115 2.06 -1.27 -13.13
C LEU A 115 0.70 -0.95 -13.75
N GLU A 116 -0.29 -1.84 -13.67
CA GLU A 116 -1.64 -1.54 -14.15
C GLU A 116 -2.27 -0.39 -13.39
N ALA A 117 -2.14 -0.36 -12.06
CA ALA A 117 -2.68 0.71 -11.25
C ALA A 117 -2.02 2.06 -11.56
N LEU A 118 -0.69 2.10 -11.69
CA LEU A 118 0.07 3.30 -12.00
C LEU A 118 -0.17 3.80 -13.44
N ALA A 119 -0.28 2.90 -14.40
CA ALA A 119 -0.62 3.26 -15.78
C ALA A 119 -2.05 3.84 -15.87
N SER A 120 -2.99 3.31 -15.08
CA SER A 120 -4.39 3.76 -15.06
C SER A 120 -4.58 5.20 -14.56
N ILE A 121 -3.57 5.76 -13.89
CA ILE A 121 -3.56 7.12 -13.37
C ILE A 121 -2.46 7.98 -14.02
N GLU A 122 -1.96 7.55 -15.18
CA GLU A 122 -0.99 8.28 -15.99
C GLU A 122 0.33 8.58 -15.25
N VAL A 123 0.78 7.67 -14.38
CA VAL A 123 2.09 7.74 -13.72
C VAL A 123 3.15 6.98 -14.50
N VAL A 124 2.77 5.83 -15.07
CA VAL A 124 3.64 4.96 -15.89
C VAL A 124 3.05 4.83 -17.30
N ASP A 125 3.92 4.83 -18.29
CA ASP A 125 3.59 4.57 -19.69
C ASP A 125 4.57 3.55 -20.29
N MET A 126 4.34 3.15 -21.55
CA MET A 126 5.24 2.32 -22.32
C MET A 126 5.69 3.07 -23.58
N ARG A 127 7.01 3.23 -23.76
CA ARG A 127 7.60 3.86 -24.95
C ARG A 127 8.67 2.96 -25.55
N GLY A 128 8.55 2.62 -26.82
CA GLY A 128 9.46 1.68 -27.48
C GLY A 128 9.52 0.32 -26.76
N PHE A 129 8.37 -0.15 -26.26
CA PHE A 129 8.25 -1.38 -25.44
C PHE A 129 8.98 -1.35 -24.09
N ILE A 130 9.41 -0.17 -23.62
CA ILE A 130 10.05 0.02 -22.32
C ILE A 130 9.08 0.76 -21.41
N TYR A 131 8.93 0.28 -20.17
CA TYR A 131 8.17 0.98 -19.13
C TYR A 131 8.90 2.26 -18.72
N VAL A 132 8.19 3.39 -18.68
CA VAL A 132 8.74 4.70 -18.36
C VAL A 132 7.85 5.42 -17.34
N VAL A 133 8.48 6.13 -16.41
CA VAL A 133 7.77 7.03 -15.50
C VAL A 133 7.53 8.36 -16.21
N ILE A 134 6.27 8.81 -16.24
CA ILE A 134 5.89 10.07 -16.91
C ILE A 134 5.55 11.19 -15.94
N SER A 135 5.02 10.87 -14.76
CA SER A 135 4.72 11.85 -13.70
C SER A 135 4.54 11.16 -12.36
N ARG A 136 5.07 11.73 -11.28
CA ARG A 136 4.83 11.24 -9.91
C ARG A 136 3.64 11.92 -9.21
N GLN A 137 3.07 12.96 -9.82
CA GLN A 137 2.05 13.81 -9.18
C GLN A 137 0.77 13.05 -8.82
N ASN A 138 0.43 12.02 -9.60
CA ASN A 138 -0.79 11.24 -9.41
C ASN A 138 -0.60 10.02 -8.50
N VAL A 139 0.61 9.71 -8.02
CA VAL A 139 0.88 8.53 -7.16
C VAL A 139 -0.06 8.43 -5.96
N PRO A 140 -0.42 9.52 -5.24
CA PRO A 140 -1.39 9.44 -4.14
C PRO A 140 -2.79 8.94 -4.53
N LYS A 141 -3.11 8.92 -5.84
CA LYS A 141 -4.38 8.43 -6.39
C LYS A 141 -4.31 6.95 -6.79
N ILE A 142 -3.21 6.24 -6.51
CA ILE A 142 -3.03 4.83 -6.89
C ILE A 142 -4.17 3.96 -6.36
N GLY A 143 -4.64 3.04 -7.20
CA GLY A 143 -5.78 2.18 -6.89
C GLY A 143 -7.15 2.83 -7.10
N ARG A 144 -7.27 4.18 -7.11
CA ARG A 144 -8.57 4.88 -7.21
C ARG A 144 -9.36 4.51 -8.45
N LYS A 145 -8.67 4.29 -9.56
CA LYS A 145 -9.20 3.76 -10.81
C LYS A 145 -8.16 2.82 -11.38
N VAL A 146 -8.53 1.56 -11.62
CA VAL A 146 -7.64 0.59 -12.27
C VAL A 146 -8.32 0.02 -13.50
N GLN A 147 -7.77 0.32 -14.66
CA GLN A 147 -8.21 -0.18 -15.95
C GLN A 147 -7.51 -1.52 -16.24
N LYS A 148 -8.27 -2.61 -16.15
CA LYS A 148 -7.75 -3.95 -16.47
C LYS A 148 -7.31 -4.03 -17.93
N GLY A 149 -6.17 -4.66 -18.17
CA GLY A 149 -5.62 -4.87 -19.50
C GLY A 149 -4.96 -3.63 -20.12
N ILE A 150 -4.84 -2.52 -19.38
CA ILE A 150 -4.22 -1.28 -19.90
C ILE A 150 -2.77 -1.52 -20.39
N LEU A 151 -1.99 -2.36 -19.71
CA LEU A 151 -0.63 -2.69 -20.15
C LEU A 151 -0.61 -3.40 -21.51
N GLY A 152 -1.62 -4.22 -21.80
CA GLY A 152 -1.79 -4.85 -23.11
C GLY A 152 -2.14 -3.82 -24.19
N GLN A 153 -3.00 -2.85 -23.86
CA GLN A 153 -3.36 -1.75 -24.75
C GLN A 153 -2.14 -0.88 -25.07
N LEU A 154 -1.36 -0.47 -24.06
CA LEU A 154 -0.11 0.29 -24.24
C LEU A 154 0.88 -0.44 -25.15
N ARG A 155 1.02 -1.75 -24.96
CA ARG A 155 1.88 -2.59 -25.81
C ARG A 155 1.39 -2.66 -27.26
N SER A 156 0.07 -2.73 -27.47
CA SER A 156 -0.54 -2.71 -28.80
C SER A 156 -0.31 -1.36 -29.50
N LEU A 157 -0.50 -0.25 -28.79
CA LEU A 157 -0.26 1.10 -29.32
C LEU A 157 1.20 1.29 -29.75
N ASN A 158 2.15 0.75 -28.99
CA ASN A 158 3.56 0.76 -29.37
C ASN A 158 3.83 -0.02 -30.67
N ARG A 159 3.15 -1.16 -30.88
CA ARG A 159 3.24 -1.89 -32.17
C ARG A 159 2.73 -1.03 -33.32
N ILE A 160 1.58 -0.38 -33.16
CA ILE A 160 0.98 0.47 -34.22
C ILE A 160 1.88 1.69 -34.51
N GLY A 161 2.44 2.32 -33.48
CA GLY A 161 3.42 3.40 -33.63
C GLY A 161 4.67 2.96 -34.39
N CYS A 162 5.17 1.74 -34.13
CA CYS A 162 6.25 1.15 -34.91
C CYS A 162 5.85 0.88 -36.37
N TYR A 163 4.64 0.37 -36.64
CA TYR A 163 4.17 0.16 -38.01
C TYR A 163 4.08 1.46 -38.82
N ARG A 164 3.62 2.57 -38.21
CA ARG A 164 3.58 3.88 -38.89
C ARG A 164 4.98 4.39 -39.24
N LEU A 165 5.98 4.19 -38.38
CA LEU A 165 7.37 4.59 -38.64
C LEU A 165 8.04 3.74 -39.73
N ILE A 166 7.65 2.47 -39.87
CA ILE A 166 8.18 1.57 -40.90
C ILE A 166 7.55 1.87 -42.27
N CYS A 167 6.24 2.13 -42.34
CA CYS A 167 5.55 2.44 -43.60
C CYS A 167 5.87 3.83 -44.18
N LEU A 168 6.40 4.77 -43.38
CA LEU A 168 6.85 6.10 -43.85
C LEU A 168 8.29 6.10 -44.38
N LYS A 169 8.99 4.95 -44.35
CA LYS A 169 10.36 4.78 -44.85
C LYS A 169 10.46 3.83 -46.04
N ALA A 170 9.35 3.51 -46.69
CA ALA A 170 9.30 2.70 -47.91
C ALA A 170 9.02 3.57 -49.13
#